data_AF-A0A9D5M9D2-F1
#
_entry.id   AF-A0A9D5M9D2-F1
#
_cell.length_a   1.000
_cell.length_b   1.000
_cell.length_c   1.000
_cell.angle_alpha   90.00
_cell.angle_beta   90.00
_cell.angle_gamma   90.00
#
_symmetry.space_group_name_H-M   'P 1'
#
loop_
_entity.id
_entity.type
_entity.pdbx_description
1 polymer ?
#
loop_
_entity_poly.entity_id
_entity_poly.type
_entity_poly.pdbx_seq_one_letter_code
_entity_poly.pdbx_strand_id
1 'polypeptide(L)'
;MLYYLWTVIQDLLFTVTAVTLIRALLRTRCGRTGRRGHTAAVLAGNAVGAALAVVKQTTNKIISSHWNHWTYAFLMASVVAFFICFLIRGKKTGTEGRGVLPLTVCGAAVSAGMIFLRIPTVLLYPFSFNTMGNGFFSAYYMERLGGWALALLLLFVYSRLLYSCAVHIRKAGVLSGVLSAGLAAGFVSFLGRFFVPWISRAKWLKWPVRYTEAEYGRIGSFSMWTATNAMIFIWICAGLAALLAVLFLLENTRVTEPYENPAQLRKLKARHRHFRRIAWGTLILLLLFTVILTAVKAYDTREVELSAPEGYTVEGDRILISAETVSDGHLHRFEYTTERNVTIRWIVVKKPNSASFGVGFDACEVCGSAGYYERGSQVVCKRCDVVMNINTIGFKGGCNPIPLAYEVNGGSLIFRLEDLLTGEKEFR
;
A
#
# COMPACT_ATOMS: atom_id res chain seq x y z
N MET A 1 -4.94 8.92 8.74
CA MET A 1 -5.98 7.95 8.31
C MET A 1 -5.71 7.30 6.94
N LEU A 2 -5.44 8.08 5.89
CA LEU A 2 -5.43 7.60 4.49
C LEU A 2 -4.39 6.53 4.18
N TYR A 3 -3.15 6.69 4.66
CA TYR A 3 -2.08 5.70 4.48
C TYR A 3 -2.50 4.25 4.76
N TYR A 4 -3.03 3.99 5.95
CA TYR A 4 -3.42 2.63 6.35
C TYR A 4 -4.72 2.18 5.68
N LEU A 5 -5.57 3.10 5.21
CA LEU A 5 -6.75 2.76 4.41
C LEU A 5 -6.34 2.14 3.06
N TRP A 6 -5.50 2.83 2.27
CA TRP A 6 -5.11 2.31 0.96
C TRP A 6 -4.10 1.16 1.07
N THR A 7 -3.20 1.18 2.06
CA THR A 7 -2.18 0.13 2.23
C THR A 7 -2.81 -1.23 2.55
N VAL A 8 -3.78 -1.26 3.48
CA VAL A 8 -4.49 -2.51 3.84
C VAL A 8 -5.29 -3.04 2.65
N ILE A 9 -5.98 -2.17 1.90
CA ILE A 9 -6.71 -2.58 0.69
C ILE A 9 -5.73 -3.14 -0.35
N GLN A 10 -4.60 -2.48 -0.59
CA GLN A 10 -3.60 -2.93 -1.55
C GLN A 10 -3.06 -4.33 -1.19
N ASP A 11 -2.80 -4.58 0.09
CA ASP A 11 -2.22 -5.85 0.54
C ASP A 11 -3.21 -7.02 0.58
N LEU A 12 -4.51 -6.75 0.74
CA LEU A 12 -5.52 -7.78 0.92
C LEU A 12 -6.48 -7.95 -0.26
N LEU A 13 -6.65 -6.98 -1.16
CA LEU A 13 -7.67 -7.06 -2.21
C LEU A 13 -7.55 -8.32 -3.08
N PHE A 14 -6.32 -8.66 -3.50
CA PHE A 14 -6.05 -9.88 -4.25
C PHE A 14 -6.41 -11.13 -3.43
N THR A 15 -5.90 -11.23 -2.20
CA THR A 15 -6.12 -12.37 -1.30
C THR A 15 -7.60 -12.57 -0.99
N VAL A 16 -8.31 -11.51 -0.61
CA VAL A 16 -9.74 -11.55 -0.30
C VAL A 16 -10.55 -11.98 -1.52
N THR A 17 -10.23 -11.45 -2.70
CA THR A 17 -10.91 -11.83 -3.95
C THR A 17 -10.70 -13.32 -4.26
N ALA A 18 -9.45 -13.77 -4.29
CA ALA A 18 -9.12 -15.17 -4.60
C ALA A 18 -9.73 -16.16 -3.59
N VAL A 19 -9.57 -15.90 -2.28
CA VAL A 19 -10.16 -16.74 -1.21
C VAL A 19 -11.68 -16.80 -1.32
N THR A 20 -12.33 -15.68 -1.65
CA THR A 20 -13.79 -15.61 -1.84
C THR A 20 -14.25 -16.44 -3.02
N LEU A 21 -13.55 -16.36 -4.16
CA LEU A 21 -13.87 -17.14 -5.35
C LEU A 21 -13.59 -18.64 -5.15
N ILE A 22 -12.52 -19.01 -4.45
CA ILE A 22 -12.25 -20.41 -4.05
C ILE A 22 -13.40 -20.92 -3.16
N ARG A 23 -13.83 -20.14 -2.17
CA ARG A 23 -14.97 -20.50 -1.31
C ARG A 23 -16.25 -20.72 -2.12
N ALA A 24 -16.53 -19.85 -3.08
CA ALA A 24 -17.68 -19.98 -3.96
C ALA A 24 -17.59 -21.24 -4.84
N LEU A 25 -16.41 -21.53 -5.41
CA LEU A 25 -16.19 -22.72 -6.22
C LEU A 25 -16.35 -24.00 -5.39
N LEU A 26 -15.74 -24.06 -4.21
CA LEU A 26 -15.84 -25.23 -3.33
C LEU A 26 -17.28 -25.44 -2.83
N ARG A 27 -18.04 -24.35 -2.63
CA ARG A 27 -19.47 -24.47 -2.32
C ARG A 27 -20.27 -25.06 -3.48
N THR A 28 -20.04 -24.59 -4.71
CA THR A 28 -20.79 -25.04 -5.89
C THR A 28 -20.38 -26.45 -6.35
N ARG A 29 -19.09 -26.80 -6.26
CA ARG A 29 -18.53 -28.09 -6.74
C ARG A 29 -18.51 -29.21 -5.71
N CYS A 30 -18.31 -28.87 -4.43
CA CYS A 30 -18.09 -29.82 -3.32
C CYS A 30 -19.13 -29.68 -2.19
N GLY A 31 -20.17 -28.87 -2.39
CA GLY A 31 -21.33 -28.79 -1.50
C GLY A 31 -21.01 -28.30 -0.08
N ARG A 32 -21.51 -29.01 0.94
CA ARG A 32 -21.34 -28.61 2.36
C ARG A 32 -19.92 -28.92 2.85
N THR A 33 -19.35 -30.05 2.45
CA THR A 33 -17.99 -30.49 2.81
C THR A 33 -16.96 -29.49 2.33
N GLY A 34 -17.04 -29.08 1.06
CA GLY A 34 -16.16 -28.04 0.50
C GLY A 34 -16.22 -26.72 1.27
N ARG A 35 -17.44 -26.25 1.58
CA ARG A 35 -17.64 -25.02 2.34
C ARG A 35 -17.06 -25.08 3.76
N ARG A 36 -17.30 -26.19 4.48
CA ARG A 36 -16.82 -26.37 5.86
C ARG A 36 -15.30 -26.52 5.90
N GLY A 37 -14.73 -27.36 5.04
CA GLY A 37 -13.27 -27.54 4.94
C GLY A 37 -12.54 -26.23 4.61
N HIS A 38 -13.06 -25.46 3.65
CA HIS A 38 -12.51 -24.14 3.32
C HIS A 38 -12.60 -23.16 4.49
N THR A 39 -13.74 -23.11 5.19
CA THR A 39 -13.92 -22.23 6.34
C THR A 39 -12.95 -22.58 7.46
N ALA A 40 -12.78 -23.88 7.77
CA ALA A 40 -11.80 -24.33 8.75
C ALA A 40 -10.37 -23.92 8.37
N ALA A 41 -9.99 -24.06 7.10
CA ALA A 41 -8.67 -23.66 6.62
C ALA A 41 -8.44 -22.14 6.68
N VAL A 42 -9.46 -21.34 6.37
CA VAL A 42 -9.39 -19.87 6.52
C VAL A 42 -9.19 -19.50 8.00
N LEU A 43 -9.95 -20.11 8.91
CA LEU A 43 -9.81 -19.86 10.35
C LEU A 43 -8.42 -20.29 10.87
N ALA A 44 -7.97 -21.49 10.49
CA ALA A 44 -6.64 -21.97 10.84
C ALA A 44 -5.53 -21.07 10.29
N GLY A 45 -5.63 -20.65 9.02
CA GLY A 45 -4.67 -19.73 8.40
C GLY A 45 -4.60 -18.37 9.10
N ASN A 46 -5.75 -17.83 9.54
CA ASN A 46 -5.77 -16.60 10.34
C ASN A 46 -5.15 -16.81 11.73
N ALA A 47 -5.46 -17.93 12.41
CA ALA A 47 -4.89 -18.23 13.72
C ALA A 47 -3.36 -18.40 13.66
N VAL A 48 -2.85 -19.15 12.68
CA VAL A 48 -1.41 -19.33 12.46
C VAL A 48 -0.74 -18.01 12.04
N GLY A 49 -1.39 -17.22 11.18
CA GLY A 49 -0.90 -15.90 10.81
C GLY A 49 -0.82 -14.92 11.99
N ALA A 50 -1.81 -14.95 12.88
CA ALA A 50 -1.81 -14.16 14.11
C ALA A 50 -0.72 -14.61 15.09
N ALA A 51 -0.54 -15.93 15.27
CA ALA A 51 0.55 -16.46 16.06
C ALA A 51 1.92 -16.00 15.51
N LEU A 52 2.12 -16.06 14.19
CA LEU A 52 3.34 -15.56 13.57
C LEU A 52 3.53 -14.05 13.76
N ALA A 53 2.46 -13.26 13.68
CA ALA A 53 2.51 -11.82 13.97
C ALA A 53 3.04 -11.57 15.39
N VAL A 54 2.50 -12.28 16.40
CA VAL A 54 2.98 -12.20 17.78
C VAL A 54 4.47 -12.54 17.86
N VAL A 55 4.89 -13.67 17.29
CA VAL A 55 6.31 -14.07 17.36
C VAL A 55 7.22 -13.07 16.63
N LYS A 56 6.79 -12.49 15.52
CA LYS A 56 7.53 -11.42 14.82
C LYS A 56 7.66 -10.15 15.66
N GLN A 57 6.63 -9.81 16.43
CA GLN A 57 6.66 -8.64 17.30
C GLN A 57 7.54 -8.87 18.53
N THR A 58 7.55 -10.10 19.08
CA THR A 58 8.27 -10.41 20.32
C THR A 58 9.70 -10.90 20.10
N THR A 59 10.07 -11.31 18.88
CA THR A 59 11.39 -11.88 18.60
C THR A 59 12.02 -11.31 17.32
N ASN A 60 13.31 -11.02 17.38
CA ASN A 60 14.11 -10.64 16.21
C ASN A 60 14.61 -11.85 15.39
N LYS A 61 14.20 -13.07 15.76
CA LYS A 61 14.67 -14.32 15.13
C LYS A 61 14.00 -14.61 13.78
N ILE A 62 12.90 -13.93 13.45
CA ILE A 62 12.13 -14.18 12.23
C ILE A 62 12.48 -13.16 11.15
N ILE A 63 13.36 -13.58 10.23
CA ILE A 63 13.67 -12.80 9.02
C ILE A 63 12.53 -13.00 8.00
N SER A 64 11.71 -11.97 7.79
CA SER A 64 10.53 -12.05 6.92
C SER A 64 10.85 -12.49 5.47
N SER A 65 12.02 -12.15 4.94
CA SER A 65 12.43 -12.52 3.57
C SER A 65 12.56 -14.03 3.37
N HIS A 66 13.06 -14.75 4.39
CA HIS A 66 13.22 -16.19 4.36
C HIS A 66 11.89 -16.95 4.39
N TRP A 67 11.01 -16.54 5.29
CA TRP A 67 9.71 -17.21 5.45
C TRP A 67 8.77 -16.96 4.27
N ASN A 68 8.81 -15.74 3.71
CA ASN A 68 8.03 -15.41 2.53
C ASN A 68 8.44 -16.28 1.33
N HIS A 69 9.73 -16.58 1.16
CA HIS A 69 10.22 -17.45 0.08
C HIS A 69 9.57 -18.84 0.11
N TRP A 70 9.62 -19.52 1.27
CA TRP A 70 8.99 -20.83 1.44
C TRP A 70 7.47 -20.78 1.30
N THR A 71 6.86 -19.67 1.72
CA THR A 71 5.42 -19.46 1.55
C THR A 71 5.04 -19.33 0.08
N TYR A 72 5.84 -18.62 -0.74
CA TYR A 72 5.63 -18.55 -2.19
C TYR A 72 5.78 -19.93 -2.85
N ALA A 73 6.80 -20.71 -2.44
CA ALA A 73 6.99 -22.08 -2.93
C ALA A 73 5.76 -22.97 -2.64
N PHE A 74 5.29 -22.94 -1.39
CA PHE A 74 4.10 -23.66 -0.95
C PHE A 74 2.85 -23.23 -1.72
N LEU A 75 2.66 -21.92 -1.92
CA LEU A 75 1.55 -21.37 -2.68
C LEU A 75 1.56 -21.83 -4.14
N MET A 76 2.71 -21.77 -4.80
CA MET A 76 2.87 -22.22 -6.17
C MET A 76 2.55 -23.72 -6.30
N ALA A 77 3.10 -24.55 -5.42
CA ALA A 77 2.80 -25.98 -5.39
C ALA A 77 1.31 -26.26 -5.14
N SER A 78 0.69 -25.53 -4.21
CA SER A 78 -0.73 -25.65 -3.89
C SER A 78 -1.63 -25.23 -5.05
N VAL A 79 -1.27 -24.18 -5.79
CA VAL A 79 -2.00 -23.72 -6.98
C VAL A 79 -1.91 -24.76 -8.10
N VAL A 80 -0.73 -25.33 -8.35
CA VAL A 80 -0.55 -26.41 -9.33
C VAL A 80 -1.38 -27.63 -8.95
N ALA A 81 -1.31 -28.08 -7.68
CA ALA A 81 -2.10 -29.19 -7.18
C ALA A 81 -3.62 -28.94 -7.30
N PHE A 82 -4.05 -27.71 -7.03
CA PHE A 82 -5.44 -27.29 -7.21
C PHE A 82 -5.89 -27.39 -8.67
N PHE A 83 -5.08 -26.94 -9.63
CA PHE A 83 -5.40 -27.06 -11.04
C PHE A 83 -5.45 -28.52 -11.51
N ILE A 84 -4.50 -29.35 -11.08
CA ILE A 84 -4.51 -30.79 -11.39
C ILE A 84 -5.80 -31.44 -10.86
N CYS A 85 -6.15 -31.21 -9.60
CA CYS A 85 -7.39 -31.73 -9.01
C CYS A 85 -8.64 -31.20 -9.72
N PHE A 86 -8.63 -29.93 -10.13
CA PHE A 86 -9.72 -29.30 -10.86
C PHE A 86 -9.92 -29.93 -12.25
N LEU A 87 -8.83 -30.19 -12.98
CA LEU A 87 -8.86 -30.84 -14.29
C LEU A 87 -9.33 -32.29 -14.21
N ILE A 88 -8.80 -33.08 -13.27
CA ILE A 88 -9.17 -34.50 -13.07
C ILE A 88 -10.67 -34.63 -12.75
N ARG A 89 -11.23 -33.72 -11.96
CA ARG A 89 -12.66 -33.75 -11.59
C ARG A 89 -13.57 -33.28 -12.73
N GLY A 90 -13.05 -32.48 -13.66
CA GLY A 90 -13.78 -31.92 -14.79
C GLY A 90 -15.00 -31.10 -14.38
N LYS A 91 -16.07 -31.14 -15.18
CA LYS A 91 -17.32 -30.40 -14.91
C LYS A 91 -18.27 -31.06 -13.91
N LYS A 92 -17.89 -32.16 -13.24
CA LYS A 92 -18.78 -32.87 -12.32
C LYS A 92 -19.16 -32.00 -11.10
N THR A 93 -20.45 -31.98 -10.76
CA THR A 93 -21.02 -31.31 -9.57
C THR A 93 -21.65 -32.37 -8.68
N GLY A 94 -21.32 -32.39 -7.38
CA GLY A 94 -21.87 -33.39 -6.46
C GLY A 94 -21.17 -33.44 -5.11
N THR A 95 -21.91 -33.85 -4.07
CA THR A 95 -21.45 -33.98 -2.69
C THR A 95 -20.73 -35.29 -2.39
N GLU A 96 -20.84 -36.28 -3.28
CA GLU A 96 -20.30 -37.63 -3.08
C GLU A 96 -19.38 -38.01 -4.25
N GLY A 97 -18.26 -38.65 -3.93
CA GLY A 97 -17.27 -39.13 -4.90
C GLY A 97 -15.81 -38.91 -4.45
N ARG A 98 -14.91 -39.83 -4.83
CA ARG A 98 -13.48 -39.87 -4.43
C ARG A 98 -12.70 -38.57 -4.68
N GLY A 99 -13.14 -37.71 -5.62
CA GLY A 99 -12.47 -36.45 -5.96
C GLY A 99 -12.92 -35.20 -5.19
N VAL A 100 -13.84 -35.29 -4.22
CA VAL A 100 -14.34 -34.11 -3.47
C VAL A 100 -13.29 -33.61 -2.48
N LEU A 101 -12.65 -34.55 -1.79
CA LEU A 101 -11.69 -34.27 -0.73
C LEU A 101 -10.41 -33.62 -1.28
N PRO A 102 -9.75 -34.14 -2.35
CA PRO A 102 -8.53 -33.54 -2.87
C PRO A 102 -8.72 -32.09 -3.33
N LEU A 103 -9.78 -31.79 -4.10
CA LEU A 103 -10.06 -30.43 -4.55
C LEU A 103 -10.33 -29.47 -3.37
N THR A 104 -11.03 -29.95 -2.35
CA THR A 104 -11.28 -29.16 -1.13
C THR A 104 -9.99 -28.87 -0.38
N VAL A 105 -9.11 -29.87 -0.22
CA VAL A 105 -7.82 -29.73 0.46
C VAL A 105 -6.90 -28.79 -0.30
N CYS A 106 -6.76 -28.95 -1.62
CA CYS A 106 -5.91 -28.04 -2.42
C CYS A 106 -6.43 -26.60 -2.41
N GLY A 107 -7.75 -26.39 -2.57
CA GLY A 107 -8.32 -25.04 -2.52
C GLY A 107 -8.19 -24.39 -1.14
N ALA A 108 -8.36 -25.19 -0.08
CA ALA A 108 -8.10 -24.79 1.29
C ALA A 108 -6.62 -24.41 1.51
N ALA A 109 -5.68 -25.20 1.00
CA ALA A 109 -4.25 -24.93 1.09
C ALA A 109 -3.84 -23.63 0.39
N VAL A 110 -4.34 -23.38 -0.83
CA VAL A 110 -4.13 -22.11 -1.53
C VAL A 110 -4.64 -20.93 -0.69
N SER A 111 -5.86 -21.05 -0.14
CA SER A 111 -6.45 -19.98 0.67
C SER A 111 -5.67 -19.73 1.96
N ALA A 112 -5.28 -20.80 2.67
CA ALA A 112 -4.49 -20.71 3.89
C ALA A 112 -3.11 -20.08 3.63
N GLY A 113 -2.43 -20.46 2.54
CA GLY A 113 -1.15 -19.87 2.16
C GLY A 113 -1.24 -18.38 1.83
N MET A 114 -2.29 -17.96 1.13
CA MET A 114 -2.48 -16.54 0.76
C MET A 114 -2.76 -15.68 2.00
N ILE A 115 -3.58 -16.21 2.92
CA ILE A 115 -3.86 -15.58 4.22
C ILE A 115 -2.59 -15.49 5.04
N PHE A 116 -1.86 -16.60 5.19
CA PHE A 116 -0.60 -16.66 5.95
C PHE A 116 0.45 -15.67 5.43
N LEU A 117 0.52 -15.45 4.11
CA LEU A 117 1.46 -14.51 3.51
C LEU A 117 1.16 -13.04 3.88
N ARG A 118 -0.11 -12.65 4.06
CA ARG A 118 -0.53 -11.24 4.16
C ARG A 118 -1.05 -10.83 5.54
N ILE A 119 -1.75 -11.71 6.24
CA ILE A 119 -2.34 -11.42 7.55
C ILE A 119 -1.31 -10.99 8.60
N PRO A 120 -0.11 -11.61 8.73
CA PRO A 120 0.85 -11.17 9.73
C PRO A 120 1.22 -9.69 9.58
N THR A 121 1.45 -9.22 8.35
CA THR A 121 1.77 -7.81 8.08
C THR A 121 0.62 -6.89 8.46
N VAL A 122 -0.62 -7.25 8.07
CA VAL A 122 -1.80 -6.40 8.32
C VAL A 122 -2.16 -6.33 9.80
N LEU A 123 -1.98 -7.42 10.55
CA LEU A 123 -2.20 -7.45 12.00
C LEU A 123 -1.13 -6.69 12.79
N LEU A 124 0.06 -6.51 12.22
CA LEU A 124 1.15 -5.76 12.84
C LEU A 124 1.04 -4.24 12.64
N TYR A 125 0.18 -3.76 11.75
CA TYR A 125 0.03 -2.32 11.52
C TYR A 125 -0.27 -1.52 12.78
N PRO A 126 -1.26 -1.87 13.63
CA PRO A 126 -1.56 -1.10 14.85
C PRO A 126 -0.41 -0.99 15.86
N PHE A 127 0.58 -1.89 15.79
CA PHE A 127 1.78 -1.89 16.63
C PHE A 127 2.96 -1.14 15.98
N SER A 128 2.82 -0.74 14.72
CA SER A 128 3.83 -0.03 13.92
C SER A 128 3.32 1.31 13.41
N PHE A 129 2.20 1.81 13.96
CA PHE A 129 1.73 3.15 13.69
C PHE A 129 2.77 4.16 14.17
N ASN A 130 3.35 4.92 13.24
CA ASN A 130 4.22 6.04 13.59
C ASN A 130 3.42 7.14 14.31
N THR A 131 3.42 7.16 15.63
CA THR A 131 2.63 8.15 16.38
C THR A 131 3.28 9.53 16.47
N MET A 132 4.39 9.78 15.76
CA MET A 132 5.13 11.05 15.78
C MET A 132 5.50 11.48 17.21
N GLY A 133 5.85 10.52 18.06
CA GLY A 133 6.15 10.75 19.48
C GLY A 133 4.93 10.96 20.38
N ASN A 134 3.72 11.03 19.82
CA ASN A 134 2.50 11.08 20.61
C ASN A 134 2.15 9.67 21.13
N GLY A 135 1.57 9.53 22.32
CA GLY A 135 1.22 8.21 22.85
C GLY A 135 0.14 7.47 22.04
N PHE A 136 -0.22 6.25 22.48
CA PHE A 136 -1.27 5.42 21.85
C PHE A 136 -2.68 6.03 21.87
N PHE A 137 -2.95 6.98 22.78
CA PHE A 137 -4.25 7.65 22.89
C PHE A 137 -4.30 8.99 22.14
N SER A 138 -3.38 9.22 21.21
CA SER A 138 -3.37 10.43 20.39
C SER A 138 -4.39 10.40 19.25
N ALA A 139 -4.83 11.57 18.80
CA ALA A 139 -5.66 11.71 17.60
C ALA A 139 -5.01 11.05 16.38
N TYR A 140 -3.68 11.20 16.22
CA TYR A 140 -2.90 10.56 15.16
C TYR A 140 -3.01 9.03 15.18
N TYR A 141 -2.97 8.40 16.35
CA TYR A 141 -3.15 6.96 16.47
C TYR A 141 -4.58 6.55 16.09
N MET A 142 -5.60 7.26 16.61
CA MET A 142 -7.01 6.96 16.36
C MET A 142 -7.38 7.09 14.88
N GLU A 143 -6.86 8.09 14.19
CA GLU A 143 -7.05 8.21 12.74
C GLU A 143 -6.46 7.05 11.94
N ARG A 144 -5.29 6.55 12.35
CA ARG A 144 -4.62 5.42 11.68
C ARG A 144 -5.37 4.12 11.96
N LEU A 145 -5.81 3.94 13.19
CA LEU A 145 -6.66 2.82 13.60
C LEU A 145 -7.98 2.84 12.83
N GLY A 146 -8.61 4.01 12.68
CA GLY A 146 -9.82 4.21 11.88
C GLY A 146 -9.63 3.81 10.41
N GLY A 147 -8.54 4.25 9.78
CA GLY A 147 -8.22 3.88 8.40
C GLY A 147 -8.01 2.38 8.21
N TRP A 148 -7.28 1.75 9.13
CA TRP A 148 -7.07 0.29 9.16
C TRP A 148 -8.38 -0.49 9.35
N ALA A 149 -9.20 -0.11 10.33
CA ALA A 149 -10.47 -0.78 10.63
C ALA A 149 -11.47 -0.62 9.48
N LEU A 150 -11.56 0.58 8.90
CA LEU A 150 -12.41 0.86 7.75
C LEU A 150 -12.03 0.00 6.53
N ALA A 151 -10.73 -0.14 6.23
CA ALA A 151 -10.26 -1.00 5.15
C ALA A 151 -10.70 -2.46 5.33
N LEU A 152 -10.53 -3.01 6.54
CA LEU A 152 -10.96 -4.38 6.86
C LEU A 152 -12.47 -4.56 6.73
N LEU A 153 -13.26 -3.57 7.19
CA LEU A 153 -14.71 -3.58 7.07
C LEU A 153 -15.14 -3.57 5.59
N LEU A 154 -14.56 -2.69 4.78
CA LEU A 154 -14.87 -2.60 3.34
C LEU A 154 -14.53 -3.92 2.61
N LEU A 155 -13.36 -4.50 2.89
CA LEU A 155 -12.95 -5.80 2.34
C LEU A 155 -13.87 -6.94 2.78
N PHE A 156 -14.33 -6.92 4.03
CA PHE A 156 -15.31 -7.88 4.53
C PHE A 156 -16.64 -7.76 3.78
N VAL A 157 -17.21 -6.56 3.66
CA VAL A 157 -18.46 -6.34 2.91
C VAL A 157 -18.30 -6.75 1.44
N TYR A 158 -17.20 -6.35 0.79
CA TYR A 158 -16.86 -6.76 -0.57
C TYR A 158 -16.84 -8.29 -0.73
N SER A 159 -16.17 -9.01 0.18
CA SER A 159 -16.12 -10.47 0.15
C SER A 159 -17.50 -11.12 0.20
N ARG A 160 -18.44 -10.55 0.98
CA ARG A 160 -19.82 -11.07 1.11
C ARG A 160 -20.64 -10.84 -0.16
N LEU A 161 -20.50 -9.66 -0.77
CA LEU A 161 -21.19 -9.32 -2.02
C LEU A 161 -20.65 -10.15 -3.18
N LEU A 162 -19.32 -10.21 -3.35
CA LEU A 162 -18.67 -11.00 -4.39
C LEU A 162 -18.99 -12.49 -4.25
N TYR A 163 -18.97 -13.03 -3.02
CA TYR A 163 -19.38 -14.42 -2.76
C TYR A 163 -20.80 -14.70 -3.27
N SER A 164 -21.72 -13.78 -3.03
CA SER A 164 -23.11 -13.93 -3.46
C SER A 164 -23.24 -13.91 -4.99
N CYS A 165 -22.54 -13.01 -5.68
CA CYS A 165 -22.46 -13.01 -7.15
C CYS A 165 -21.90 -14.34 -7.67
N ALA A 166 -20.79 -14.80 -7.09
CA ALA A 166 -20.06 -15.98 -7.53
C ALA A 166 -20.84 -17.29 -7.34
N VAL A 167 -21.62 -17.43 -6.27
CA VAL A 167 -22.40 -18.66 -6.01
C VAL A 167 -23.68 -18.73 -6.84
N HIS A 168 -24.28 -17.58 -7.18
CA HIS A 168 -25.58 -17.53 -7.86
C HIS A 168 -25.51 -17.29 -9.37
N ILE A 169 -24.31 -17.10 -9.94
CA ILE A 169 -24.13 -16.99 -11.39
C ILE A 169 -24.55 -18.29 -12.09
N ARG A 170 -25.43 -18.19 -13.09
CA ARG A 170 -26.02 -19.34 -13.80
C ARG A 170 -25.15 -19.82 -14.94
N LYS A 171 -24.46 -18.91 -15.65
CA LYS A 171 -23.57 -19.29 -16.76
C LYS A 171 -22.47 -20.23 -16.29
N ALA A 172 -22.56 -21.48 -16.75
CA ALA A 172 -21.62 -22.51 -16.44
C ALA A 172 -20.20 -22.10 -16.90
N GLY A 173 -19.22 -22.29 -16.03
CA GLY A 173 -17.83 -22.04 -16.36
C GLY A 173 -17.31 -20.63 -16.04
N VAL A 174 -18.18 -19.62 -15.87
CA VAL A 174 -17.73 -18.24 -15.59
C VAL A 174 -16.94 -18.17 -14.28
N LEU A 175 -17.49 -18.70 -13.19
CA LEU A 175 -16.80 -18.74 -11.90
C LEU A 175 -15.43 -19.42 -12.00
N SER A 176 -15.37 -20.59 -12.63
CA SER A 176 -14.11 -21.32 -12.79
C SER A 176 -13.13 -20.58 -13.70
N GLY A 177 -13.58 -19.97 -14.79
CA GLY A 177 -12.72 -19.21 -15.70
C GLY A 177 -12.12 -17.99 -15.03
N VAL A 178 -12.94 -17.21 -14.34
CA VAL A 178 -12.52 -16.03 -13.55
C VAL A 178 -11.52 -16.42 -12.46
N LEU A 179 -11.81 -17.48 -11.71
CA LEU A 179 -10.89 -17.97 -10.66
C LEU A 179 -9.57 -18.47 -11.26
N SER A 180 -9.63 -19.28 -12.32
CA SER A 180 -8.44 -19.82 -12.98
C SER A 180 -7.55 -18.71 -13.54
N ALA A 181 -8.12 -17.71 -14.21
CA ALA A 181 -7.38 -16.56 -14.72
C ALA A 181 -6.76 -15.73 -13.58
N GLY A 182 -7.51 -15.52 -12.49
CA GLY A 182 -7.01 -14.81 -11.31
C GLY A 182 -5.86 -15.55 -10.60
N LEU A 183 -5.97 -16.87 -10.45
CA LEU A 183 -4.90 -17.70 -9.89
C LEU A 183 -3.68 -17.80 -10.80
N ALA A 184 -3.87 -17.81 -12.12
CA ALA A 184 -2.76 -17.78 -13.08
C ALA A 184 -2.00 -16.44 -13.00
N ALA A 185 -2.70 -15.31 -12.95
CA ALA A 185 -2.08 -14.00 -12.72
C ALA A 185 -1.35 -13.95 -11.38
N GLY A 186 -1.97 -14.49 -10.32
CA GLY A 186 -1.32 -14.64 -9.01
C GLY A 186 -0.06 -15.49 -9.06
N PHE A 187 -0.09 -16.61 -9.79
CA PHE A 187 1.06 -17.51 -9.94
C PHE A 187 2.26 -16.81 -10.59
N VAL A 188 2.04 -15.98 -11.61
CA VAL A 188 3.10 -15.15 -12.22
C VAL A 188 3.69 -14.20 -11.19
N SER A 189 2.85 -13.54 -10.38
CA SER A 189 3.31 -12.64 -9.31
C SER A 189 4.11 -13.39 -8.23
N PHE A 190 3.66 -14.59 -7.83
CA PHE A 190 4.35 -15.42 -6.84
C PHE A 190 5.69 -15.93 -7.36
N LEU A 191 5.75 -16.35 -8.63
CA LEU A 191 6.97 -16.80 -9.28
C LEU A 191 8.03 -15.70 -9.29
N GLY A 192 7.67 -14.47 -9.65
CA GLY A 192 8.61 -13.35 -9.63
C GLY A 192 9.09 -13.00 -8.21
N ARG A 193 8.19 -13.02 -7.23
CA ARG A 193 8.54 -12.75 -5.82
C ARG A 193 9.35 -13.87 -5.16
N PHE A 194 9.22 -15.11 -5.63
CA PHE A 194 9.98 -16.25 -5.14
C PHE A 194 11.49 -16.08 -5.35
N PHE A 195 11.91 -15.51 -6.49
CA PHE A 195 13.33 -15.33 -6.83
C PHE A 195 13.98 -14.09 -6.19
N VAL A 196 13.23 -13.12 -5.68
CA VAL A 196 13.78 -11.87 -5.09
C VAL A 196 14.85 -12.13 -4.01
N PRO A 197 14.67 -13.04 -3.02
CA PRO A 197 15.70 -13.30 -2.03
C PRO A 197 16.97 -13.93 -2.60
N TRP A 198 16.88 -14.72 -3.66
CA TRP A 198 18.03 -15.36 -4.32
C TRP A 198 18.92 -14.33 -5.00
N ILE A 199 18.30 -13.37 -5.67
CA ILE A 199 18.96 -12.22 -6.28
C ILE A 199 19.71 -11.40 -5.20
N SER A 200 19.06 -11.12 -4.07
CA SER A 200 19.67 -10.36 -2.98
C SER A 200 20.80 -11.11 -2.25
N ARG A 201 20.72 -12.44 -2.13
CA ARG A 201 21.71 -13.29 -1.44
C ARG A 201 22.94 -13.60 -2.27
N ALA A 202 22.78 -13.72 -3.58
CA ALA A 202 23.90 -13.81 -4.52
C ALA A 202 24.91 -12.66 -4.32
N LYS A 203 24.40 -11.46 -4.03
CA LYS A 203 25.18 -10.27 -3.68
C LYS A 203 25.92 -10.38 -2.33
N TRP A 204 25.37 -11.10 -1.36
CA TRP A 204 25.92 -11.25 0.00
C TRP A 204 26.91 -12.41 0.18
N LEU A 205 26.72 -13.53 -0.54
CA LEU A 205 27.59 -14.71 -0.41
C LEU A 205 28.94 -14.60 -1.13
N LYS A 206 29.30 -13.44 -1.72
CA LYS A 206 30.46 -13.28 -2.62
C LYS A 206 30.55 -14.44 -3.63
N TRP A 207 29.40 -14.89 -4.11
CA TRP A 207 29.34 -15.90 -5.15
C TRP A 207 30.18 -15.39 -6.33
N PRO A 208 31.06 -16.19 -6.95
CA PRO A 208 32.10 -15.72 -7.89
C PRO A 208 31.56 -15.13 -9.21
N VAL A 209 30.24 -15.00 -9.33
CA VAL A 209 29.59 -14.35 -10.44
C VAL A 209 29.58 -12.85 -10.13
N ARG A 210 30.38 -12.08 -10.88
CA ARG A 210 30.23 -10.62 -10.92
C ARG A 210 28.82 -10.35 -11.50
N TYR A 211 28.11 -9.34 -11.02
CA TYR A 211 26.72 -9.07 -11.44
C TYR A 211 26.61 -7.63 -11.96
N THR A 212 26.69 -7.46 -13.27
CA THR A 212 26.40 -6.28 -14.09
C THR A 212 24.93 -6.29 -14.54
N GLU A 213 24.40 -5.18 -15.09
CA GLU A 213 23.02 -5.15 -15.62
C GLU A 213 22.76 -6.19 -16.74
N ALA A 214 23.82 -6.66 -17.40
CA ALA A 214 23.75 -7.79 -18.35
C ALA A 214 23.56 -9.17 -17.65
N GLU A 215 23.89 -9.29 -16.36
CA GLU A 215 24.04 -10.57 -15.62
C GLU A 215 22.84 -10.95 -14.73
N TYR A 216 21.81 -10.11 -14.56
CA TYR A 216 20.55 -10.54 -13.93
C TYR A 216 19.77 -11.55 -14.77
N GLY A 217 20.11 -11.64 -16.07
CA GLY A 217 19.45 -12.50 -17.04
C GLY A 217 17.94 -12.25 -17.11
N ARG A 218 17.22 -13.15 -17.80
CA ARG A 218 15.76 -13.03 -17.94
C ARG A 218 15.02 -13.19 -16.61
N ILE A 219 15.58 -13.91 -15.64
CA ILE A 219 14.94 -14.22 -14.34
C ILE A 219 14.96 -13.01 -13.39
N GLY A 220 16.11 -12.32 -13.29
CA GLY A 220 16.21 -11.12 -12.45
C GLY A 220 15.37 -9.97 -12.99
N SER A 221 15.42 -9.72 -14.30
CA SER A 221 14.57 -8.72 -14.96
C SER A 221 13.09 -9.04 -14.80
N PHE A 222 12.69 -10.31 -14.93
CA PHE A 222 11.32 -10.74 -14.64
C PHE A 222 10.92 -10.48 -13.18
N SER A 223 11.77 -10.85 -12.23
CA SER A 223 11.49 -10.68 -10.80
C SER A 223 11.33 -9.19 -10.44
N MET A 224 12.25 -8.34 -10.91
CA MET A 224 12.16 -6.88 -10.75
C MET A 224 10.91 -6.32 -11.42
N TRP A 225 10.60 -6.75 -12.65
CA TRP A 225 9.39 -6.31 -13.35
C TRP A 225 8.13 -6.66 -12.55
N THR A 226 8.00 -7.88 -12.02
CA THR A 226 6.83 -8.26 -11.20
C THR A 226 6.73 -7.48 -9.89
N ALA A 227 7.87 -7.10 -9.30
CA ALA A 227 7.92 -6.31 -8.07
C ALA A 227 7.49 -4.86 -8.33
N THR A 228 8.06 -4.23 -9.36
CA THR A 228 7.72 -2.86 -9.79
C THR A 228 6.27 -2.76 -10.25
N ASN A 229 5.78 -3.77 -10.97
CA ASN A 229 4.43 -3.79 -11.54
C ASN A 229 3.42 -4.58 -10.69
N ALA A 230 3.66 -4.71 -9.38
CA ALA A 230 2.80 -5.51 -8.50
C ALA A 230 1.30 -5.12 -8.56
N MET A 231 1.00 -3.85 -8.85
CA MET A 231 -0.37 -3.34 -8.99
C MET A 231 -1.12 -3.96 -10.18
N ILE A 232 -0.44 -4.34 -11.26
CA ILE A 232 -1.09 -4.94 -12.44
C ILE A 232 -1.86 -6.21 -12.04
N PHE A 233 -1.28 -7.06 -11.18
CA PHE A 233 -1.94 -8.29 -10.73
C PHE A 233 -3.18 -8.02 -9.87
N ILE A 234 -3.16 -6.96 -9.08
CA ILE A 234 -4.33 -6.50 -8.30
C ILE A 234 -5.43 -6.04 -9.26
N TRP A 235 -5.08 -5.24 -10.27
CA TRP A 235 -6.03 -4.75 -11.27
C TRP A 235 -6.60 -5.86 -12.16
N ILE A 236 -5.80 -6.84 -12.57
CA ILE A 236 -6.28 -8.02 -13.28
C ILE A 236 -7.30 -8.76 -12.41
N CYS A 237 -6.98 -8.98 -11.13
CA CYS A 237 -7.89 -9.66 -10.21
C CYS A 237 -9.19 -8.88 -9.98
N ALA A 238 -9.10 -7.55 -9.79
CA ALA A 238 -10.25 -6.67 -9.63
C ALA A 238 -11.11 -6.60 -10.91
N GLY A 239 -10.49 -6.53 -12.10
CA GLY A 239 -11.16 -6.54 -13.38
C GLY A 239 -11.89 -7.86 -13.65
N LEU A 240 -11.28 -8.99 -13.29
CA LEU A 240 -11.92 -10.31 -13.36
C LEU A 240 -13.13 -10.42 -12.39
N ALA A 241 -13.01 -9.88 -11.17
CA ALA A 241 -14.13 -9.81 -10.24
C ALA A 241 -15.25 -8.87 -10.74
N ALA A 242 -14.90 -7.74 -11.36
CA ALA A 242 -15.84 -6.83 -12.00
C ALA A 242 -16.56 -7.51 -13.16
N LEU A 243 -15.83 -8.23 -14.02
CA LEU A 243 -16.41 -9.02 -15.13
C LEU A 243 -17.44 -10.03 -14.60
N LEU A 244 -17.11 -10.76 -13.53
CA LEU A 244 -18.06 -11.68 -12.90
C LEU A 244 -19.31 -10.93 -12.41
N ALA A 245 -19.15 -9.80 -11.74
CA ALA A 245 -20.26 -9.01 -11.24
C ALA A 245 -21.13 -8.40 -12.36
N VAL A 246 -20.52 -7.96 -13.47
CA VAL A 246 -21.24 -7.48 -14.66
C VAL A 246 -22.03 -8.61 -15.32
N LEU A 247 -21.41 -9.78 -15.53
CA LEU A 247 -22.12 -10.93 -16.10
C LEU A 247 -23.28 -11.37 -15.21
N PHE A 248 -23.08 -11.38 -13.88
CA PHE A 248 -24.13 -11.64 -12.92
C PHE A 248 -25.24 -10.57 -12.94
N LEU A 249 -24.90 -9.29 -13.10
CA LEU A 249 -25.88 -8.21 -13.26
C LEU A 249 -26.74 -8.44 -14.51
N LEU A 250 -26.11 -8.72 -15.65
CA LEU A 250 -26.78 -8.94 -16.94
C LEU A 250 -27.74 -10.13 -16.87
N GLU A 251 -27.34 -11.24 -16.24
CA GLU A 251 -28.20 -12.42 -16.04
C GLU A 251 -29.45 -12.14 -15.21
N ASN A 252 -29.44 -11.10 -14.38
CA ASN A 252 -30.52 -10.76 -13.46
C ASN A 252 -31.34 -9.54 -13.90
N THR A 253 -31.13 -9.03 -15.12
CA THR A 253 -31.89 -7.90 -15.67
C THR A 253 -33.35 -8.27 -15.97
N ARG A 254 -33.59 -9.49 -16.46
CA ARG A 254 -34.91 -10.01 -16.85
C ARG A 254 -35.21 -11.32 -16.10
N VAL A 255 -36.49 -11.55 -15.81
CA VAL A 255 -36.98 -12.83 -15.28
C VAL A 255 -37.19 -13.74 -16.47
N THR A 256 -36.45 -14.85 -16.54
CA THR A 256 -36.53 -15.82 -17.63
C THR A 256 -37.10 -17.16 -17.17
N GLU A 257 -37.26 -17.35 -15.86
CA GLU A 257 -37.83 -18.57 -15.30
C GLU A 257 -39.33 -18.66 -15.58
N PRO A 258 -39.85 -19.86 -15.88
CA PRO A 258 -41.29 -20.08 -15.97
C PRO A 258 -41.97 -19.82 -14.62
N TYR A 259 -43.20 -19.30 -14.66
CA TYR A 259 -44.02 -19.03 -13.48
C TYR A 259 -45.48 -19.40 -13.77
N GLU A 260 -46.16 -19.94 -12.75
CA GLU A 260 -47.55 -20.42 -12.88
C GLU A 260 -48.56 -19.38 -12.40
N ASN A 261 -48.17 -18.51 -11.46
CA ASN A 261 -49.09 -17.55 -10.86
C ASN A 261 -48.45 -16.16 -10.59
N PRO A 262 -49.26 -15.10 -10.40
CA PRO A 262 -48.76 -13.74 -10.16
C PRO A 262 -47.96 -13.60 -8.85
N ALA A 263 -48.18 -14.47 -7.86
CA ALA A 263 -47.43 -14.46 -6.60
C ALA A 263 -45.98 -14.96 -6.79
N GLN A 264 -45.81 -16.04 -7.56
CA GLN A 264 -44.50 -16.57 -7.96
C GLN A 264 -43.74 -15.54 -8.80
N LEU A 265 -44.40 -14.84 -9.74
CA LEU A 265 -43.79 -13.76 -10.51
C LEU A 265 -43.30 -12.62 -9.61
N ARG A 266 -44.10 -12.19 -8.61
CA ARG A 266 -43.68 -11.17 -7.63
C ARG A 266 -42.45 -11.60 -6.84
N LYS A 267 -42.39 -12.87 -6.42
CA LYS A 267 -41.24 -13.44 -5.70
C LYS A 267 -39.97 -13.48 -6.57
N LEU A 268 -40.09 -13.88 -7.84
CA LEU A 268 -38.97 -13.86 -8.79
C LEU A 268 -38.47 -12.44 -9.05
N LYS A 269 -39.36 -11.48 -9.33
CA LYS A 269 -38.99 -10.06 -9.50
C LYS A 269 -38.27 -9.51 -8.26
N ALA A 270 -38.72 -9.86 -7.06
CA ALA A 270 -38.04 -9.46 -5.82
C ALA A 270 -36.62 -10.05 -5.71
N ARG A 271 -36.44 -11.33 -6.04
CA ARG A 271 -35.13 -11.99 -6.07
C ARG A 271 -34.18 -11.34 -7.07
N HIS A 272 -34.62 -11.11 -8.30
CA HIS A 272 -33.82 -10.44 -9.33
C HIS A 272 -33.42 -9.03 -8.89
N ARG A 273 -34.34 -8.26 -8.30
CA ARG A 273 -34.00 -6.93 -7.74
C ARG A 273 -32.92 -7.02 -6.66
N HIS A 274 -33.01 -8.00 -5.76
CA HIS A 274 -31.99 -8.23 -4.74
C HIS A 274 -30.62 -8.60 -5.34
N PHE A 275 -30.58 -9.50 -6.32
CA PHE A 275 -29.35 -9.87 -7.00
C PHE A 275 -28.72 -8.72 -7.79
N ARG A 276 -29.53 -7.88 -8.45
CA ARG A 276 -29.02 -6.65 -9.08
C ARG A 276 -28.41 -5.69 -8.06
N ARG A 277 -29.03 -5.51 -6.88
CA ARG A 277 -28.47 -4.67 -5.80
C ARG A 277 -27.13 -5.21 -5.30
N ILE A 278 -27.00 -6.54 -5.16
CA ILE A 278 -25.73 -7.17 -4.79
C ILE A 278 -24.66 -6.94 -5.88
N ALA A 279 -25.02 -7.11 -7.15
CA ALA A 279 -24.11 -6.89 -8.27
C ALA A 279 -23.62 -5.43 -8.32
N TRP A 280 -24.55 -4.47 -8.24
CA TRP A 280 -24.22 -3.05 -8.15
C TRP A 280 -23.37 -2.72 -6.93
N GLY A 281 -23.70 -3.25 -5.75
CA GLY A 281 -22.88 -3.05 -4.55
C GLY A 281 -21.46 -3.59 -4.71
N THR A 282 -21.29 -4.73 -5.40
CA THR A 282 -19.95 -5.27 -5.71
C THR A 282 -19.18 -4.33 -6.64
N LEU A 283 -19.83 -3.82 -7.70
CA LEU A 283 -19.21 -2.90 -8.67
C LEU A 283 -18.86 -1.56 -8.04
N ILE A 284 -19.74 -1.02 -7.17
CA ILE A 284 -19.50 0.23 -6.44
C ILE A 284 -18.30 0.08 -5.49
N LEU A 285 -18.19 -1.04 -4.77
CA LEU A 285 -17.02 -1.28 -3.92
C LEU A 285 -15.73 -1.46 -4.71
N LEU A 286 -15.78 -2.13 -5.86
CA LEU A 286 -14.62 -2.23 -6.76
C LEU A 286 -14.21 -0.86 -7.29
N LEU A 287 -15.17 -0.01 -7.68
CA LEU A 287 -14.90 1.37 -8.08
C LEU A 287 -14.29 2.18 -6.92
N LEU A 288 -14.83 2.04 -5.72
CA LEU A 288 -14.29 2.68 -4.52
C LEU A 288 -12.84 2.23 -4.25
N PHE A 289 -12.54 0.93 -4.33
CA PHE A 289 -11.17 0.44 -4.22
C PHE A 289 -10.27 0.99 -5.33
N THR A 290 -10.78 1.13 -6.55
CA THR A 290 -10.03 1.78 -7.62
C THR A 290 -9.66 3.20 -7.25
N VAL A 291 -10.62 4.02 -6.82
CA VAL A 291 -10.39 5.41 -6.38
C VAL A 291 -9.42 5.48 -5.19
N ILE A 292 -9.53 4.56 -4.23
CA ILE A 292 -8.63 4.53 -3.07
C ILE A 292 -7.19 4.20 -3.49
N LEU A 293 -7.02 3.20 -4.35
CA LEU A 293 -5.69 2.75 -4.78
C LEU A 293 -5.05 3.63 -5.86
N THR A 294 -5.80 4.56 -6.47
CA THR A 294 -5.29 5.56 -7.41
C THR A 294 -5.28 6.96 -6.80
N ALA A 295 -6.43 7.63 -6.73
CA ALA A 295 -6.53 9.04 -6.34
C ALA A 295 -6.17 9.27 -4.87
N VAL A 296 -6.69 8.45 -3.93
CA VAL A 296 -6.37 8.63 -2.50
C VAL A 296 -4.92 8.29 -2.23
N LYS A 297 -4.41 7.20 -2.81
CA LYS A 297 -2.98 6.85 -2.72
C LYS A 297 -2.11 7.98 -3.28
N ALA A 298 -2.40 8.50 -4.47
CA ALA A 298 -1.65 9.60 -5.06
C ALA A 298 -1.70 10.87 -4.21
N TYR A 299 -2.85 11.19 -3.62
CA TYR A 299 -2.99 12.30 -2.68
C TYR A 299 -2.14 12.10 -1.42
N ASP A 300 -2.14 10.90 -0.84
CA ASP A 300 -1.40 10.56 0.38
C ASP A 300 0.12 10.47 0.16
N THR A 301 0.55 10.03 -1.03
CA THR A 301 1.97 9.91 -1.40
C THR A 301 2.50 11.08 -2.21
N ARG A 302 1.78 12.20 -2.29
CA ARG A 302 2.27 13.38 -3.00
C ARG A 302 3.57 13.85 -2.35
N GLU A 303 4.56 14.18 -3.17
CA GLU A 303 5.74 14.85 -2.64
C GLU A 303 5.33 16.21 -2.11
N VAL A 304 5.84 16.56 -0.92
CA VAL A 304 5.64 17.91 -0.41
C VAL A 304 6.51 18.85 -1.23
N GLU A 305 5.88 19.68 -2.04
CA GLU A 305 6.54 20.78 -2.72
C GLU A 305 7.01 21.80 -1.68
N LEU A 306 8.26 22.20 -1.83
CA LEU A 306 8.87 23.21 -1.00
C LEU A 306 8.33 24.57 -1.44
N SER A 307 8.03 25.48 -0.49
CA SER A 307 7.64 26.86 -0.81
C SER A 307 8.60 27.51 -1.81
N ALA A 308 8.05 28.30 -2.74
CA ALA A 308 8.86 29.01 -3.73
C ALA A 308 9.86 29.95 -3.04
N PRO A 309 11.07 30.15 -3.58
CA PRO A 309 11.98 31.17 -3.07
C PRO A 309 11.37 32.57 -3.20
N GLU A 310 11.55 33.35 -2.16
CA GLU A 310 11.16 34.76 -2.09
C GLU A 310 12.30 35.67 -2.57
N GLY A 311 11.93 36.90 -2.94
CA GLY A 311 12.88 37.91 -3.39
C GLY A 311 13.70 38.52 -2.26
N TYR A 312 14.89 39.00 -2.59
CA TYR A 312 15.76 39.78 -1.72
C TYR A 312 16.47 40.86 -2.52
N THR A 313 17.09 41.81 -1.83
CA THR A 313 17.92 42.86 -2.44
C THR A 313 19.39 42.51 -2.26
N VAL A 314 20.20 42.78 -3.29
CA VAL A 314 21.66 42.60 -3.25
C VAL A 314 22.31 43.98 -3.26
N GLU A 315 23.15 44.26 -2.26
CA GLU A 315 23.96 45.48 -2.15
C GLU A 315 25.43 45.11 -1.97
N GLY A 316 26.20 45.12 -3.07
CA GLY A 316 27.57 44.63 -3.06
C GLY A 316 27.63 43.16 -2.65
N ASP A 317 28.42 42.86 -1.60
CA ASP A 317 28.58 41.50 -1.06
C ASP A 317 27.56 41.13 0.03
N ARG A 318 26.45 41.88 0.11
CA ARG A 318 25.40 41.69 1.13
C ARG A 318 24.07 41.37 0.47
N ILE A 319 23.38 40.39 1.03
CA ILE A 319 21.98 40.10 0.74
C ILE A 319 21.12 40.66 1.88
N LEU A 320 20.13 41.46 1.52
CA LEU A 320 19.22 42.13 2.44
C LEU A 320 17.81 41.58 2.26
N ILE A 321 17.22 41.13 3.36
CA ILE A 321 15.84 40.66 3.46
C ILE A 321 15.13 41.53 4.49
N SER A 322 13.97 42.12 4.13
CA SER A 322 13.19 42.92 5.07
C SER A 322 12.76 42.08 6.27
N ALA A 323 13.00 42.58 7.49
CA ALA A 323 12.55 41.88 8.70
C ALA A 323 11.02 41.83 8.79
N GLU A 324 10.32 42.81 8.21
CA GLU A 324 8.85 42.85 8.19
C GLU A 324 8.28 41.68 7.39
N THR A 325 8.87 41.37 6.22
CA THR A 325 8.37 40.29 5.34
C THR A 325 8.53 38.91 5.94
N VAL A 326 9.47 38.72 6.88
CA VAL A 326 9.76 37.42 7.52
C VAL A 326 9.32 37.32 8.99
N SER A 327 8.51 38.28 9.45
CA SER A 327 8.05 38.36 10.86
C SER A 327 6.64 37.83 11.09
N ASP A 328 5.98 37.26 10.08
CA ASP A 328 4.61 36.73 10.17
C ASP A 328 4.51 35.36 10.90
N GLY A 329 5.65 34.73 11.17
CA GLY A 329 5.73 33.42 11.84
C GLY A 329 5.78 32.23 10.88
N HIS A 330 5.73 32.46 9.57
CA HIS A 330 5.81 31.43 8.54
C HIS A 330 7.26 31.11 8.14
N LEU A 331 7.43 30.02 7.40
CA LEU A 331 8.72 29.58 6.88
C LEU A 331 9.01 30.24 5.52
N HIS A 332 9.94 31.18 5.51
CA HIS A 332 10.40 31.86 4.30
C HIS A 332 11.61 31.14 3.72
N ARG A 333 11.64 30.98 2.40
CA ARG A 333 12.75 30.38 1.67
C ARG A 333 13.38 31.40 0.74
N PHE A 334 14.69 31.35 0.62
CA PHE A 334 15.45 32.15 -0.33
C PHE A 334 16.44 31.28 -1.08
N GLU A 335 16.86 31.75 -2.25
CA GLU A 335 17.73 31.02 -3.17
C GLU A 335 18.79 31.94 -3.80
N TYR A 336 20.03 31.47 -3.85
CA TYR A 336 21.12 32.14 -4.53
C TYR A 336 21.85 31.15 -5.44
N THR A 337 21.98 31.49 -6.72
CA THR A 337 22.71 30.68 -7.69
C THR A 337 24.13 31.20 -7.82
N THR A 338 25.12 30.36 -7.51
CA THR A 338 26.53 30.72 -7.63
C THR A 338 26.99 30.77 -9.09
N GLU A 339 28.13 31.39 -9.35
CA GLU A 339 28.78 31.39 -10.68
C GLU A 339 29.07 29.98 -11.20
N ARG A 340 29.17 29.00 -10.29
CA ARG A 340 29.37 27.59 -10.60
C ARG A 340 28.06 26.85 -10.92
N ASN A 341 26.96 27.57 -11.07
CA ASN A 341 25.62 27.07 -11.32
C ASN A 341 25.11 26.11 -10.20
N VAL A 342 25.50 26.39 -8.96
CA VAL A 342 24.99 25.67 -7.77
C VAL A 342 23.96 26.55 -7.08
N THR A 343 22.76 26.00 -6.89
CA THR A 343 21.65 26.64 -6.21
C THR A 343 21.74 26.44 -4.69
N ILE A 344 22.09 27.49 -3.96
CA ILE A 344 22.13 27.50 -2.50
C ILE A 344 20.77 27.99 -1.98
N ARG A 345 20.18 27.25 -1.05
CA ARG A 345 18.90 27.64 -0.42
C ARG A 345 19.07 27.82 1.07
N TRP A 346 18.38 28.80 1.63
CA TRP A 346 18.29 28.99 3.08
C TRP A 346 16.87 29.36 3.48
N ILE A 347 16.58 29.16 4.76
CA ILE A 347 15.28 29.39 5.36
C ILE A 347 15.39 30.39 6.51
N VAL A 348 14.33 31.17 6.68
CA VAL A 348 14.15 32.13 7.77
C VAL A 348 12.78 31.91 8.38
N VAL A 349 12.70 31.85 9.70
CA VAL A 349 11.43 31.76 10.44
C VAL A 349 11.52 32.59 11.73
N LYS A 350 10.46 33.33 12.05
CA LYS A 350 10.41 34.09 13.31
C LYS A 350 10.37 33.15 14.51
N LYS A 351 11.27 33.34 15.49
CA LYS A 351 11.21 32.55 16.73
C LYS A 351 10.01 33.00 17.58
N PRO A 352 9.16 32.07 18.04
CA PRO A 352 8.03 32.43 18.91
C PRO A 352 8.51 33.15 20.17
N ASN A 353 7.80 34.23 20.55
CA ASN A 353 8.10 35.03 21.75
C ASN A 353 9.54 35.59 21.82
N SER A 354 10.19 35.78 20.67
CA SER A 354 11.55 36.31 20.59
C SER A 354 11.67 37.37 19.48
N ALA A 355 12.56 38.34 19.68
CA ALA A 355 12.93 39.28 18.61
C ALA A 355 13.81 38.62 17.53
N SER A 356 14.42 37.46 17.82
CA SER A 356 15.35 36.78 16.90
C SER A 356 14.66 35.88 15.87
N PHE A 357 15.43 35.55 14.82
CA PHE A 357 15.01 34.67 13.73
C PHE A 357 15.78 33.35 13.81
N GLY A 358 15.09 32.27 13.48
CA GLY A 358 15.70 30.98 13.16
C GLY A 358 16.18 31.04 11.72
N VAL A 359 17.49 30.91 11.52
CA VAL A 359 18.15 31.07 10.23
C VAL A 359 19.09 29.91 9.99
N GLY A 360 19.02 29.31 8.82
CA GLY A 360 19.94 28.24 8.42
C GLY A 360 19.76 27.86 6.95
N PHE A 361 20.73 27.15 6.40
CA PHE A 361 20.62 26.54 5.08
C PHE A 361 19.42 25.58 5.03
N ASP A 362 18.81 25.44 3.87
CA ASP A 362 17.72 24.48 3.60
C ASP A 362 18.29 23.04 3.44
N ALA A 363 19.13 22.64 4.41
CA ALA A 363 19.88 21.41 4.49
C ALA A 363 20.19 21.04 5.96
N CYS A 364 20.46 19.76 6.24
CA CYS A 364 21.05 19.31 7.53
C CYS A 364 22.15 18.27 7.36
N GLU A 365 22.93 18.10 8.42
CA GLU A 365 24.01 17.12 8.53
C GLU A 365 23.56 15.67 8.31
N VAL A 366 22.28 15.36 8.58
CA VAL A 366 21.73 13.98 8.47
C VAL A 366 21.08 13.73 7.10
N CYS A 367 20.30 14.69 6.59
CA CYS A 367 19.49 14.50 5.38
C CYS A 367 19.99 15.26 4.16
N GLY A 368 21.09 16.02 4.26
CA GLY A 368 21.60 16.87 3.20
C GLY A 368 20.57 17.93 2.77
N SER A 369 20.61 18.32 1.51
CA SER A 369 19.76 19.34 0.86
C SER A 369 18.30 18.95 0.60
N ALA A 370 17.75 17.99 1.37
CA ALA A 370 16.36 17.60 1.22
C ALA A 370 15.37 18.77 1.43
N GLY A 371 15.74 19.72 2.28
CA GLY A 371 14.97 20.90 2.61
C GLY A 371 13.92 20.72 3.72
N TYR A 372 13.28 21.83 4.07
CA TYR A 372 12.27 21.93 5.12
C TYR A 372 10.98 22.54 4.60
N TYR A 373 9.85 22.15 5.18
CA TYR A 373 8.56 22.70 4.81
C TYR A 373 7.74 23.00 6.06
N GLU A 374 6.73 23.85 5.88
CA GLU A 374 5.81 24.21 6.93
C GLU A 374 4.60 23.26 6.96
N ARG A 375 4.28 22.73 8.15
CA ARG A 375 3.12 21.86 8.39
C ARG A 375 2.31 22.43 9.55
N GLY A 376 1.33 23.28 9.25
CA GLY A 376 0.71 24.11 10.30
C GLY A 376 1.74 25.09 10.84
N SER A 377 1.86 25.29 12.15
CA SER A 377 2.86 26.19 12.76
C SER A 377 4.21 25.52 13.04
N GLN A 378 4.57 24.48 12.28
CA GLN A 378 5.76 23.66 12.52
C GLN A 378 6.67 23.64 11.30
N VAL A 379 7.98 23.64 11.52
CA VAL A 379 8.99 23.42 10.48
C VAL A 379 9.40 21.95 10.50
N VAL A 380 9.32 21.26 9.36
CA VAL A 380 9.52 19.81 9.26
C VAL A 380 10.56 19.49 8.18
N CYS A 381 11.51 18.61 8.48
CA CYS A 381 12.47 18.14 7.47
C CYS A 381 11.76 17.27 6.42
N LYS A 382 11.92 17.59 5.14
CA LYS A 382 11.28 16.88 4.02
C LYS A 382 11.65 15.40 3.94
N ARG A 383 12.86 15.01 4.38
CA ARG A 383 13.34 13.61 4.28
C ARG A 383 13.04 12.77 5.51
N CYS A 384 13.39 13.26 6.72
CA CYS A 384 13.26 12.49 7.96
C CYS A 384 11.88 12.66 8.63
N ASP A 385 11.05 13.60 8.17
CA ASP A 385 9.76 14.04 8.77
C ASP A 385 9.86 14.42 10.25
N VAL A 386 11.08 14.69 10.75
CA VAL A 386 11.31 15.18 12.10
C VAL A 386 10.85 16.63 12.17
N VAL A 387 10.01 16.91 13.16
CA VAL A 387 9.53 18.26 13.49
C VAL A 387 10.63 19.02 14.23
N MET A 388 10.99 20.18 13.72
CA MET A 388 11.99 21.06 14.31
C MET A 388 11.36 21.91 15.41
N ASN A 389 12.09 22.10 16.50
CA ASN A 389 11.77 23.16 17.44
C ASN A 389 12.24 24.49 16.84
N ILE A 390 11.33 25.40 16.52
CA ILE A 390 11.66 26.67 15.86
C ILE A 390 12.69 27.48 16.66
N ASN A 391 12.65 27.41 18.00
CA ASN A 391 13.62 28.10 18.85
C ASN A 391 15.05 27.57 18.69
N THR A 392 15.22 26.31 18.28
CA THR A 392 16.52 25.68 18.06
C THR A 392 17.07 25.92 16.66
N ILE A 393 16.27 26.44 15.71
CA ILE A 393 16.77 26.77 14.37
C ILE A 393 17.83 27.90 14.50
N GLY A 394 19.00 27.68 13.91
CA GLY A 394 20.20 28.50 14.10
C GLY A 394 21.25 27.90 15.05
N PHE A 395 20.99 26.74 15.67
CA PHE A 395 21.99 25.93 16.37
C PHE A 395 22.37 24.68 15.56
N LYS A 396 23.58 24.15 15.74
CA LYS A 396 24.04 22.95 15.01
C LYS A 396 23.43 21.66 15.59
N GLY A 397 23.34 20.62 14.74
CA GLY A 397 23.12 19.23 15.15
C GLY A 397 21.89 18.54 14.55
N GLY A 398 22.05 17.28 14.16
CA GLY A 398 20.96 16.37 13.79
C GLY A 398 20.20 16.78 12.52
N CYS A 399 18.86 16.63 12.53
CA CYS A 399 17.99 17.12 11.44
C CYS A 399 17.72 18.64 11.54
N ASN A 400 18.40 19.42 12.40
CA ASN A 400 18.22 20.87 12.47
C ASN A 400 18.92 21.58 11.30
N PRO A 401 18.38 22.69 10.75
CA PRO A 401 19.01 23.43 9.65
C PRO A 401 20.45 23.83 9.99
N ILE A 402 21.38 23.66 9.04
CA ILE A 402 22.77 24.07 9.24
C ILE A 402 22.79 25.60 9.43
N PRO A 403 23.30 26.12 10.56
CA PRO A 403 23.23 27.55 10.85
C PRO A 403 23.92 28.41 9.79
N LEU A 404 23.26 29.50 9.42
CA LEU A 404 23.79 30.54 8.55
C LEU A 404 23.85 31.84 9.36
N ALA A 405 25.00 32.51 9.32
CA ALA A 405 25.20 33.77 10.03
C ALA A 405 24.38 34.89 9.40
N TYR A 406 23.84 35.77 10.24
CA TYR A 406 23.12 36.97 9.81
C TYR A 406 23.27 38.08 10.85
N GLU A 407 23.11 39.32 10.40
CA GLU A 407 23.02 40.52 11.25
C GLU A 407 21.64 41.16 11.07
N VAL A 408 21.13 41.85 12.10
CA VAL A 408 19.90 42.64 11.98
C VAL A 408 20.28 44.12 12.07
N ASN A 409 20.04 44.89 11.01
CA ASN A 409 20.33 46.32 10.98
C ASN A 409 19.34 47.03 10.05
N GLY A 410 18.91 48.24 10.43
CA GLY A 410 18.06 49.09 9.59
C GLY A 410 16.71 48.47 9.19
N GLY A 411 16.18 47.53 9.97
CA GLY A 411 14.94 46.81 9.65
C GLY A 411 15.12 45.64 8.68
N SER A 412 16.35 45.24 8.36
CA SER A 412 16.65 44.11 7.47
C SER A 412 17.52 43.05 8.15
N LEU A 413 17.33 41.80 7.76
CA LEU A 413 18.30 40.72 7.97
C LEU A 413 19.36 40.82 6.86
N ILE A 414 20.62 40.92 7.26
CA ILE A 414 21.76 41.06 6.39
C ILE A 414 22.56 39.75 6.41
N PHE A 415 22.75 39.17 5.24
CA PHE A 415 23.55 37.98 5.01
C PHE A 415 24.78 38.35 4.18
N ARG A 416 25.95 37.90 4.59
CA ARG A 416 27.15 38.10 3.78
C ARG A 416 27.23 37.01 2.72
N LEU A 417 27.61 37.39 1.51
CA LEU A 417 27.73 36.45 0.42
C LEU A 417 28.78 35.36 0.73
N GLU A 418 29.87 35.73 1.41
CA GLU A 418 30.90 34.78 1.87
C GLU A 418 30.31 33.65 2.74
N ASP A 419 29.43 33.98 3.69
CA ASP A 419 28.81 33.03 4.61
C ASP A 419 27.88 32.08 3.86
N LEU A 420 27.11 32.60 2.90
CA LEU A 420 26.24 31.80 2.03
C LEU A 420 27.04 30.80 1.19
N LEU A 421 28.14 31.24 0.59
CA LEU A 421 28.99 30.39 -0.26
C LEU A 421 29.62 29.23 0.53
N THR A 422 29.79 29.34 1.86
CA THR A 422 30.26 28.20 2.67
C THR A 422 29.31 26.99 2.63
N GLY A 423 28.02 27.24 2.37
CA GLY A 423 26.98 26.21 2.25
C GLY A 423 26.93 25.52 0.90
N GLU A 424 27.68 25.99 -0.12
CA GLU A 424 27.61 25.44 -1.49
C GLU A 424 27.80 23.92 -1.53
N LYS A 425 28.71 23.39 -0.69
CA LYS A 425 29.00 21.96 -0.58
C LYS A 425 27.81 21.09 -0.18
N GLU A 426 26.81 21.66 0.49
CA GLU A 426 25.61 20.94 0.96
C GLU A 426 24.59 20.74 -0.17
N PHE A 427 24.73 21.49 -1.27
CA PHE A 427 23.80 21.51 -2.41
C PHE A 427 24.41 20.96 -3.72
N ARG A 428 25.53 20.23 -3.61
CA ARG A 428 26.20 19.58 -4.75
C ARG A 428 25.84 18.11 -4.93
#